data_AF-A0A3S0E3M4-F1
#
_entry.id   AF-A0A3S0E3M4-F1
#
_cell.length_a   1.000
_cell.length_b   1.000
_cell.length_c   1.000
_cell.angle_alpha   90.00
_cell.angle_beta   90.00
_cell.angle_gamma   90.00
#
_symmetry.space_group_name_H-M   'P 1'
#
loop_
_entity.id
_entity.type
_entity.pdbx_description
1 polymer ?
#
loop_
_entity_poly.entity_id
_entity_poly.type
_entity_poly.pdbx_seq_one_letter_code
_entity_poly.pdbx_strand_id
1 'polypeptide(L)'
;MNARVGATAKALEERGIFECFAQAAGLVVCPESITQPDPPDVLCEIEGLGHVGFELVQLDDPGELQRMKYLDRGPEFWEGALGEIPRDVVERHRSAQINVVFDAKANKARRRDALERIAAALCKMPEGAEGAFLAKMPEGLKSAELRLFPSITHGPVICEVSSSVVKFEPGRVAPVGIDLERIQSKIDHYAKGWGTRAELLAYARWGMPFSDQAHEAELFLATRFPSGIFQRGWIYELTSRRVVACAP
;
A
#
# COMPACT_ATOMS: atom_id res chain seq x y z
N MET A 1 -7.39 22.96 -17.19
CA MET A 1 -5.92 22.78 -17.29
C MET A 1 -5.36 21.69 -16.38
N ASN A 2 -5.91 21.44 -15.18
CA ASN A 2 -5.37 20.44 -14.25
C ASN A 2 -5.54 18.96 -14.67
N ALA A 3 -6.56 18.62 -15.47
CA ALA A 3 -6.81 17.23 -15.88
C ALA A 3 -5.75 16.66 -16.83
N ARG A 4 -5.19 17.49 -17.74
CA ARG A 4 -4.14 17.07 -18.70
C ARG A 4 -2.79 16.80 -18.03
N VAL A 5 -2.48 17.53 -16.96
CA VAL A 5 -1.24 17.34 -16.17
C VAL A 5 -1.33 16.07 -15.32
N GLY A 6 -2.51 15.76 -14.76
CA GLY A 6 -2.73 14.52 -14.00
C GLY A 6 -2.66 13.26 -14.88
N ALA A 7 -3.23 13.31 -16.09
CA ALA A 7 -3.23 12.17 -17.02
C ALA A 7 -1.81 11.80 -17.49
N THR A 8 -0.94 12.80 -17.71
CA THR A 8 0.44 12.57 -18.15
C THR A 8 1.33 12.02 -17.03
N ALA A 9 1.15 12.49 -15.79
CA ALA A 9 1.87 11.95 -14.63
C ALA A 9 1.49 10.49 -14.33
N LYS A 10 0.20 10.15 -14.42
CA LYS A 10 -0.29 8.76 -14.26
C LYS A 10 0.27 7.84 -15.34
N ALA A 11 0.20 8.27 -16.61
CA ALA A 11 0.72 7.49 -17.73
C ALA A 11 2.23 7.21 -17.59
N LEU A 12 3.02 8.21 -17.20
CA LEU A 12 4.46 8.04 -16.92
C LEU A 12 4.72 7.05 -15.77
N GLU A 13 3.93 7.12 -14.70
CA GLU A 13 4.04 6.18 -13.58
C GLU A 13 3.69 4.74 -14.01
N GLU A 14 2.57 4.57 -14.72
CA GLU A 14 2.12 3.27 -15.25
C GLU A 14 3.12 2.66 -16.23
N ARG A 15 3.72 3.48 -17.09
CA ARG A 15 4.81 3.05 -17.97
C ARG A 15 6.02 2.56 -17.17
N GLY A 16 6.46 3.32 -16.16
CA GLY A 16 7.60 2.92 -15.34
C GLY A 16 7.34 1.62 -14.56
N ILE A 17 6.11 1.42 -14.10
CA ILE A 17 5.68 0.16 -13.45
C ILE A 17 5.73 -0.99 -14.46
N PHE A 18 5.18 -0.81 -15.66
CA PHE A 18 5.20 -1.81 -16.72
C PHE A 18 6.62 -2.20 -17.12
N GLU A 19 7.53 -1.24 -17.31
CA GLU A 19 8.92 -1.52 -17.68
C GLU A 19 9.64 -2.34 -16.60
N CYS A 20 9.43 -2.01 -15.32
CA CYS A 20 9.98 -2.79 -14.20
C CYS A 20 9.38 -4.21 -14.13
N PHE A 21 8.07 -4.33 -14.36
CA PHE A 21 7.39 -5.62 -14.44
C PHE A 21 7.93 -6.47 -15.59
N ALA A 22 8.06 -5.91 -16.81
CA ALA A 22 8.50 -6.63 -17.99
C ALA A 22 9.88 -7.24 -17.77
N GLN A 23 10.79 -6.47 -17.15
CA GLN A 23 12.09 -6.97 -16.73
C GLN A 23 11.97 -8.13 -15.73
N ALA A 24 11.13 -7.99 -14.69
CA ALA A 24 10.96 -9.02 -13.66
C ALA A 24 10.28 -10.30 -14.18
N ALA A 25 9.38 -10.16 -15.16
CA ALA A 25 8.70 -11.26 -15.82
C ALA A 25 9.55 -11.94 -16.92
N GLY A 26 10.72 -11.39 -17.25
CA GLY A 26 11.58 -11.88 -18.32
C GLY A 26 10.98 -11.67 -19.71
N LEU A 27 10.10 -10.68 -19.88
CA LEU A 27 9.50 -10.35 -21.17
C LEU A 27 10.49 -9.50 -22.00
N VAL A 28 10.79 -9.96 -23.22
CA VAL A 28 11.63 -9.22 -24.16
C VAL A 28 10.75 -8.24 -24.93
N VAL A 29 10.56 -7.04 -24.35
CA VAL A 29 9.77 -5.96 -24.93
C VAL A 29 10.64 -5.13 -25.87
N CYS A 30 10.12 -4.79 -27.06
CA CYS A 30 10.73 -3.80 -27.95
C CYS A 30 10.50 -2.38 -27.39
N PRO A 31 11.52 -1.68 -26.87
CA PRO A 31 11.32 -0.42 -26.13
C PRO A 31 10.63 0.69 -26.95
N GLU A 32 10.90 0.73 -28.25
CA GLU A 32 10.38 1.71 -29.21
C GLU A 32 8.91 1.46 -29.57
N SER A 33 8.40 0.26 -29.27
CA SER A 33 7.01 -0.13 -29.52
C SER A 33 6.04 0.28 -28.40
N ILE A 34 6.55 0.70 -27.22
CA ILE A 34 5.74 1.00 -26.05
C ILE A 34 4.94 2.28 -26.28
N THR A 35 3.61 2.15 -26.34
CA THR A 35 2.63 3.24 -26.46
C THR A 35 1.57 3.12 -25.37
N GLN A 36 0.81 4.19 -25.11
CA GLN A 36 -0.25 4.21 -24.09
C GLN A 36 -1.58 4.71 -24.69
N PRO A 37 -2.20 3.92 -25.59
CA PRO A 37 -3.45 4.28 -26.25
C PRO A 37 -4.63 3.94 -25.34
N ASP A 38 -4.98 4.78 -24.37
CA ASP A 38 -6.09 4.52 -23.42
C ASP A 38 -7.43 4.15 -24.13
N PRO A 39 -7.93 2.88 -24.10
CA PRO A 39 -7.33 1.62 -23.62
C PRO A 39 -6.69 0.74 -24.73
N PRO A 40 -5.66 -0.10 -24.42
CA PRO A 40 -5.09 -0.43 -23.09
C PRO A 40 -4.19 0.66 -22.48
N ASP A 41 -3.94 0.56 -21.17
CA ASP A 41 -2.99 1.43 -20.45
C ASP A 41 -1.57 1.39 -21.06
N VAL A 42 -1.14 0.22 -21.55
CA VAL A 42 0.11 0.01 -22.30
C VAL A 42 -0.12 -0.91 -23.49
N LEU A 43 0.41 -0.56 -24.67
CA LEU A 43 0.48 -1.41 -25.85
C LEU A 43 1.94 -1.51 -26.29
N CYS A 44 2.44 -2.73 -26.53
CA CYS A 44 3.82 -2.97 -26.94
C CYS A 44 3.95 -4.23 -27.80
N GLU A 45 5.13 -4.42 -28.38
CA GLU A 45 5.54 -5.66 -29.04
C GLU A 45 6.48 -6.46 -28.12
N ILE A 46 6.19 -7.76 -27.97
CA ILE A 46 6.98 -8.71 -27.18
C ILE A 46 7.47 -9.83 -28.09
N GLU A 47 8.76 -10.15 -28.00
CA GLU A 47 9.36 -11.26 -28.75
C GLU A 47 8.60 -12.58 -28.48
N GLY A 48 8.16 -13.25 -29.54
CA GLY A 48 7.40 -14.50 -29.47
C GLY A 48 5.90 -14.35 -29.17
N LEU A 49 5.42 -13.17 -28.77
CA LEU A 49 3.99 -12.92 -28.51
C LEU A 49 3.35 -11.89 -29.47
N GLY A 50 4.17 -11.09 -30.16
CA GLY A 50 3.69 -10.03 -31.05
C GLY A 50 3.13 -8.84 -30.27
N HIS A 51 2.04 -8.23 -30.77
CA HIS A 51 1.42 -7.08 -30.11
C HIS A 51 0.63 -7.52 -28.88
N VAL A 52 0.94 -6.92 -27.73
CA VAL A 52 0.29 -7.19 -26.44
C VAL A 52 -0.14 -5.89 -25.78
N GLY A 53 -1.43 -5.83 -25.42
CA GLY A 53 -2.01 -4.77 -24.62
C GLY A 53 -2.09 -5.17 -23.14
N PHE A 54 -1.62 -4.31 -22.24
CA PHE A 54 -1.72 -4.49 -20.80
C PHE A 54 -2.70 -3.49 -20.20
N GLU A 55 -3.71 -3.99 -19.50
CA GLU A 55 -4.48 -3.17 -18.56
C GLU A 55 -3.80 -3.20 -17.19
N LEU A 56 -3.57 -2.05 -16.60
CA LEU A 56 -2.95 -1.94 -15.29
C LEU A 56 -3.99 -1.74 -14.19
N VAL A 57 -3.77 -2.39 -13.05
CA VAL A 57 -4.62 -2.21 -11.87
C VAL A 57 -3.80 -2.20 -10.59
N GLN A 58 -3.93 -1.10 -9.85
CA GLN A 58 -3.33 -0.99 -8.52
C GLN A 58 -4.22 -1.69 -7.49
N LEU A 59 -3.62 -2.63 -6.76
CA LEU A 59 -4.29 -3.42 -5.72
C LEU A 59 -4.28 -2.71 -4.37
N ASP A 60 -3.34 -1.80 -4.13
CA ASP A 60 -3.21 -1.16 -2.82
C ASP A 60 -4.48 -0.39 -2.43
N ASP A 61 -4.93 -0.58 -1.20
CA ASP A 61 -6.00 0.23 -0.60
C ASP A 61 -5.57 1.72 -0.57
N PRO A 62 -6.40 2.64 -1.07
CA PRO A 62 -6.07 4.06 -1.09
C PRO A 62 -5.78 4.65 0.29
N GLY A 63 -6.43 4.14 1.34
CA GLY A 63 -6.19 4.54 2.72
C GLY A 63 -4.81 4.09 3.22
N GLU A 64 -4.41 2.85 2.90
CA GLU A 64 -3.07 2.33 3.22
C GLU A 64 -1.96 3.05 2.44
N LEU A 65 -2.16 3.36 1.16
CA LEU A 65 -1.22 4.20 0.40
C LEU A 65 -1.05 5.58 1.01
N GLN A 66 -2.17 6.20 1.41
CA GLN A 66 -2.13 7.48 2.07
C GLN A 66 -1.39 7.39 3.40
N ARG A 67 -1.56 6.31 4.17
CA ARG A 67 -0.81 6.02 5.39
C ARG A 67 0.70 5.89 5.11
N MET A 68 1.09 5.08 4.12
CA MET A 68 2.49 4.85 3.76
C MET A 68 3.22 6.13 3.37
N LYS A 69 2.56 7.03 2.62
CA LYS A 69 3.11 8.35 2.26
C LYS A 69 3.54 9.18 3.49
N TYR A 70 2.91 8.96 4.64
CA TYR A 70 3.28 9.63 5.89
C TYR A 70 4.31 8.85 6.70
N LEU A 71 4.36 7.51 6.59
CA LEU A 71 5.37 6.68 7.24
C LEU A 71 6.77 6.84 6.66
N ASP A 72 6.91 7.03 5.34
CA ASP A 72 8.20 7.34 4.70
C ASP A 72 8.81 8.66 5.22
N ARG A 73 7.98 9.54 5.80
CA ARG A 73 8.40 10.78 6.46
C ARG A 73 8.32 10.70 7.98
N GLY A 74 8.01 9.51 8.49
CA GLY A 74 7.72 9.23 9.88
C GLY A 74 8.85 9.72 10.79
N PRO A 75 10.08 9.22 10.67
CA PRO A 75 11.16 9.51 11.61
C PRO A 75 11.36 11.02 11.87
N GLU A 76 11.51 11.82 10.81
CA GLU A 76 11.70 13.28 10.93
C GLU A 76 10.47 14.01 11.50
N PHE A 77 9.26 13.51 11.20
CA PHE A 77 8.02 14.10 11.70
C PHE A 77 7.75 13.76 13.17
N TRP A 78 8.12 12.55 13.60
CA TRP A 78 8.01 12.09 14.99
C TRP A 78 9.09 12.74 15.86
N GLU A 79 10.33 12.84 15.37
CA GLU A 79 11.44 13.48 16.09
C GLU A 79 11.14 14.94 16.42
N GLY A 80 10.47 15.68 15.53
CA GLY A 80 10.04 17.04 15.81
C GLY A 80 9.00 17.17 16.93
N ALA A 81 8.07 16.21 17.03
CA ALA A 81 7.00 16.23 18.05
C ALA A 81 7.43 15.61 19.40
N LEU A 82 8.30 14.60 19.37
CA LEU A 82 8.87 13.96 20.55
C LEU A 82 10.13 14.67 21.07
N GLY A 83 10.83 15.44 20.23
CA GLY A 83 12.04 16.16 20.60
C GLY A 83 11.82 17.27 21.64
N GLU A 84 10.57 17.68 21.85
CA GLU A 84 10.16 18.62 22.90
C GLU A 84 9.83 17.92 24.24
N ILE A 85 9.84 16.58 24.29
CA ILE A 85 9.55 15.83 25.52
C ILE A 85 10.75 15.91 26.47
N PRO A 86 10.53 16.25 27.77
CA PRO A 86 11.58 16.27 28.77
C PRO A 86 12.31 14.92 28.89
N ARG A 87 13.63 14.96 29.10
CA ARG A 87 14.47 13.74 29.19
C ARG A 87 14.00 12.77 30.27
N ASP A 88 13.50 13.27 31.40
CA ASP A 88 12.99 12.42 32.47
C ASP A 88 11.73 11.66 32.06
N VAL A 89 10.89 12.23 31.18
CA VAL A 89 9.72 11.55 30.61
C VAL A 89 10.16 10.49 29.60
N VAL A 90 11.17 10.78 28.77
CA VAL A 90 11.76 9.80 27.85
C VAL A 90 12.29 8.59 28.61
N GLU A 91 13.03 8.80 29.70
CA GLU A 91 13.55 7.70 30.53
C GLU A 91 12.42 6.95 31.26
N ARG A 92 11.43 7.65 31.81
CA ARG A 92 10.27 7.05 32.48
C ARG A 92 9.48 6.12 31.56
N HIS A 93 9.45 6.44 30.27
CA HIS A 93 8.74 5.67 29.25
C HIS A 93 9.68 5.01 28.25
N ARG A 94 10.93 4.71 28.65
CA ARG A 94 11.94 4.09 27.78
C ARG A 94 11.53 2.74 27.18
N SER A 95 10.62 2.05 27.86
CA SER A 95 10.12 0.75 27.43
C SER A 95 8.80 0.86 26.67
N ALA A 96 8.32 2.07 26.35
CA ALA A 96 6.98 2.25 25.79
C ALA A 96 6.99 2.24 24.26
N GLN A 97 6.00 1.55 23.69
CA GLN A 97 5.56 1.72 22.32
C GLN A 97 4.15 2.31 22.33
N ILE A 98 3.97 3.41 21.60
CA ILE A 98 2.69 4.10 21.44
C ILE A 98 2.14 3.73 20.07
N ASN A 99 1.16 2.82 20.08
CA ASN A 99 0.45 2.40 18.88
C ASN A 99 -0.63 3.43 18.56
N VAL A 100 -0.52 4.08 17.40
CA VAL A 100 -1.48 5.09 16.95
C VAL A 100 -2.18 4.63 15.69
N VAL A 101 -3.47 4.92 15.59
CA VAL A 101 -4.25 4.73 14.37
C VAL A 101 -4.76 6.08 13.91
N PHE A 102 -4.26 6.60 12.80
CA PHE A 102 -4.81 7.81 12.21
C PHE A 102 -6.01 7.51 11.32
N ASP A 103 -6.88 8.51 11.18
CA ASP A 103 -7.88 8.50 10.12
C ASP A 103 -7.18 8.59 8.76
N ALA A 104 -7.66 7.80 7.78
CA ALA A 104 -7.11 7.80 6.44
C ALA A 104 -7.13 9.21 5.82
N LYS A 105 -8.15 10.02 6.14
CA LYS A 105 -8.31 11.40 5.65
C LYS A 105 -7.57 12.44 6.49
N ALA A 106 -6.86 12.05 7.54
CA ALA A 106 -6.08 12.97 8.35
C ALA A 106 -4.91 13.55 7.52
N ASN A 107 -4.88 14.87 7.40
CA ASN A 107 -3.79 15.58 6.73
C ASN A 107 -2.59 15.78 7.69
N LYS A 108 -1.48 16.32 7.16
CA LYS A 108 -0.25 16.57 7.93
C LYS A 108 -0.48 17.41 9.19
N ALA A 109 -1.32 18.45 9.11
CA ALA A 109 -1.57 19.34 10.25
C ALA A 109 -2.32 18.63 11.38
N ARG A 110 -3.37 17.86 11.05
CA ARG A 110 -4.13 17.04 12.03
C ARG A 110 -3.27 15.97 12.68
N ARG A 111 -2.44 15.29 11.87
CA ARG A 111 -1.48 14.30 12.38
C ARG A 111 -0.49 14.92 13.37
N ARG A 112 -0.02 16.15 13.11
CA ARG A 112 0.85 16.90 14.02
C ARG A 112 0.16 17.26 15.34
N ASP A 113 -1.02 17.88 15.29
CA ASP A 113 -1.78 18.24 16.51
C ASP A 113 -2.05 17.00 17.38
N ALA A 114 -2.37 15.88 16.76
CA ALA A 114 -2.57 14.62 17.48
C ALA A 114 -1.31 14.12 18.19
N LEU A 115 -0.14 14.25 17.56
CA LEU A 115 1.14 13.90 18.17
C LEU A 115 1.53 14.79 19.33
N GLU A 116 1.35 16.10 19.18
CA GLU A 116 1.62 17.07 20.25
C GLU A 116 0.75 16.75 21.48
N ARG A 117 -0.51 16.33 21.26
CA ARG A 117 -1.38 15.87 22.35
C ARG A 117 -0.95 14.55 22.96
N ILE A 118 -0.43 13.62 22.16
CA ILE A 118 0.16 12.37 22.65
C ILE A 118 1.37 12.68 23.55
N ALA A 119 2.29 13.54 23.09
CA ALA A 119 3.45 13.97 23.86
C ALA A 119 3.06 14.64 25.19
N ALA A 120 2.09 15.57 25.14
CA ALA A 120 1.58 16.24 26.33
C ALA A 120 0.89 15.29 27.32
N ALA A 121 0.20 14.26 26.80
CA ALA A 121 -0.43 13.24 27.64
C ALA A 121 0.63 12.32 28.28
N LEU A 122 1.65 11.91 27.52
CA LEU A 122 2.75 11.09 28.00
C LEU A 122 3.47 11.74 29.18
N CYS A 123 3.69 13.06 29.14
CA CYS A 123 4.30 13.82 30.24
C CYS A 123 3.56 13.69 31.58
N LYS A 124 2.25 13.41 31.53
CA LYS A 124 1.38 13.27 32.71
C LYS A 124 1.19 11.82 33.14
N MET A 125 1.66 10.86 32.35
CA MET A 125 1.49 9.45 32.66
C MET A 125 2.47 9.01 33.75
N PRO A 126 2.04 8.15 34.69
CA PRO A 126 2.96 7.51 35.61
C PRO A 126 3.78 6.44 34.89
N GLU A 127 4.94 6.11 35.48
CA GLU A 127 5.76 5.00 35.03
C GLU A 127 4.96 3.69 35.06
N GLY A 128 5.19 2.82 34.08
CA GLY A 128 4.52 1.52 34.00
C GLY A 128 3.05 1.55 33.56
N ALA A 129 2.49 2.71 33.23
CA ALA A 129 1.13 2.80 32.70
C ALA A 129 1.01 2.15 31.32
N GLU A 130 -0.14 1.51 31.05
CA GLU A 130 -0.48 0.88 29.77
C GLU A 130 -1.92 1.18 29.35
N GLY A 131 -2.21 0.97 28.06
CA GLY A 131 -3.54 1.10 27.48
C GLY A 131 -3.83 2.47 26.89
N ALA A 132 -5.12 2.77 26.72
CA ALA A 132 -5.56 4.06 26.19
C ALA A 132 -5.33 5.18 27.21
N PHE A 133 -4.69 6.26 26.79
CA PHE A 133 -4.24 7.34 27.69
C PHE A 133 -4.75 8.73 27.30
N LEU A 134 -5.45 8.85 26.17
CA LEU A 134 -6.14 10.08 25.78
C LEU A 134 -7.60 10.03 26.23
N ALA A 135 -8.00 10.96 27.09
CA ALA A 135 -9.40 11.10 27.52
C ALA A 135 -10.36 11.47 26.37
N LYS A 136 -9.84 12.17 25.35
CA LYS A 136 -10.56 12.51 24.12
C LYS A 136 -9.60 12.45 22.95
N MET A 137 -9.98 11.70 21.92
CA MET A 137 -9.18 11.60 20.70
C MET A 137 -9.22 12.93 19.91
N PRO A 138 -8.08 13.46 19.48
CA PRO A 138 -8.02 14.60 18.57
C PRO A 138 -8.60 14.26 17.19
N GLU A 139 -8.96 15.31 16.45
CA GLU A 139 -9.48 15.14 15.09
C GLU A 139 -8.42 14.47 14.21
N GLY A 140 -8.82 13.39 13.52
CA GLY A 140 -7.93 12.64 12.65
C GLY A 140 -7.12 11.54 13.37
N LEU A 141 -7.28 11.35 14.67
CA LEU A 141 -6.76 10.19 15.41
C LEU A 141 -7.93 9.27 15.81
N LYS A 142 -7.85 7.99 15.47
CA LYS A 142 -8.84 6.98 15.82
C LYS A 142 -8.51 6.29 17.14
N SER A 143 -7.24 6.00 17.39
CA SER A 143 -6.78 5.43 18.66
C SER A 143 -5.32 5.79 18.96
N ALA A 144 -4.99 5.78 20.25
CA ALA A 144 -3.63 5.80 20.77
C ALA A 144 -3.56 4.92 22.01
N GLU A 145 -2.70 3.91 21.98
CA GLU A 145 -2.48 2.98 23.08
C GLU A 145 -1.01 2.88 23.40
N LEU A 146 -0.67 2.91 24.69
CA LEU A 146 0.68 2.68 25.17
C LEU A 146 0.84 1.22 25.61
N ARG A 147 1.91 0.57 25.15
CA ARG A 147 2.29 -0.81 25.52
C ARG A 147 3.75 -0.85 25.94
N LEU A 148 4.11 -1.70 26.90
CA LEU A 148 5.49 -1.82 27.35
C LEU A 148 6.19 -3.01 26.69
N PHE A 149 7.35 -2.74 26.11
CA PHE A 149 8.27 -3.72 25.53
C PHE A 149 9.70 -3.49 26.04
N PRO A 150 9.99 -3.91 27.30
CA PRO A 150 11.26 -3.59 27.98
C PRO A 150 12.52 -4.12 27.28
N SER A 151 12.37 -5.17 26.47
CA SER A 151 13.49 -5.85 25.77
C SER A 151 13.63 -5.43 24.31
N ILE A 152 12.74 -4.58 23.79
CA ILE A 152 12.64 -4.26 22.35
C ILE A 152 12.82 -2.76 22.09
N THR A 153 12.41 -1.91 23.03
CA THR A 153 12.37 -0.46 22.86
C THR A 153 13.38 0.25 23.75
N HIS A 154 13.95 1.34 23.23
CA HIS A 154 14.92 2.20 23.92
C HIS A 154 14.50 3.67 23.79
N GLY A 155 13.35 3.98 24.38
CA GLY A 155 12.64 5.27 24.31
C GLY A 155 11.15 5.04 24.02
N PRO A 156 10.27 6.01 24.33
CA PRO A 156 8.91 5.97 23.85
C PRO A 156 8.91 6.06 22.32
N VAL A 157 8.57 4.96 21.64
CA VAL A 157 8.51 4.91 20.18
C VAL A 157 7.05 5.02 19.73
N ILE A 158 6.78 5.87 18.73
CA ILE A 158 5.44 5.94 18.13
C ILE A 158 5.41 5.02 16.91
N CYS A 159 4.43 4.13 16.89
CA CYS A 159 4.17 3.23 15.77
C CYS A 159 2.77 3.48 15.23
N GLU A 160 2.67 3.99 14.00
CA GLU A 160 1.37 4.03 13.31
C GLU A 160 0.99 2.62 12.87
N VAL A 161 0.03 2.03 13.58
CA VAL A 161 -0.51 0.72 13.25
C VAL A 161 -1.65 0.87 12.26
N SER A 162 -1.80 -0.13 11.40
CA SER A 162 -2.85 -0.11 10.40
C SER A 162 -4.24 -0.10 11.05
N SER A 163 -5.12 0.78 10.58
CA SER A 163 -6.55 0.77 10.95
C SER A 163 -7.32 -0.36 10.29
N SER A 164 -6.75 -0.96 9.24
CA SER A 164 -7.22 -2.24 8.73
C SER A 164 -6.80 -3.32 9.72
N VAL A 165 -7.51 -3.33 10.87
CA VAL A 165 -7.77 -4.55 11.61
C VAL A 165 -8.17 -5.55 10.54
N VAL A 166 -7.42 -6.64 10.48
CA VAL A 166 -7.81 -7.80 9.70
C VAL A 166 -9.22 -8.12 10.15
N LYS A 167 -10.22 -7.72 9.37
CA LYS A 167 -11.49 -8.40 9.40
C LYS A 167 -11.17 -9.74 8.74
N PHE A 168 -10.64 -10.66 9.54
CA PHE A 168 -10.80 -12.07 9.30
C PHE A 168 -12.31 -12.32 9.42
N GLU A 169 -13.07 -11.88 8.41
CA GLU A 169 -14.33 -12.52 8.14
C GLU A 169 -13.96 -13.96 7.76
N PRO A 170 -14.49 -14.97 8.46
CA PRO A 170 -14.23 -16.36 8.11
C PRO A 170 -14.55 -16.55 6.61
N GLY A 171 -13.52 -16.82 5.80
CA GLY A 171 -13.66 -17.00 4.35
C GLY A 171 -13.28 -15.82 3.46
N ARG A 172 -12.81 -14.68 4.00
CA ARG A 172 -12.16 -13.61 3.21
C ARG A 172 -10.71 -13.45 3.65
N VAL A 173 -9.79 -14.00 2.86
CA VAL A 173 -8.36 -13.69 2.98
C VAL A 173 -8.03 -12.65 1.91
N ALA A 174 -8.21 -11.37 2.26
CA ALA A 174 -7.59 -10.30 1.51
C ALA A 174 -6.45 -9.76 2.38
N PRO A 175 -5.22 -9.62 1.84
CA PRO A 175 -4.11 -9.07 2.59
C PRO A 175 -4.46 -7.68 3.14
N VAL A 176 -3.88 -7.34 4.30
CA VAL A 176 -3.97 -5.98 4.84
C VAL A 176 -3.48 -5.00 3.77
N GLY A 177 -4.37 -4.15 3.28
CA GLY A 177 -4.05 -3.13 2.30
C GLY A 177 -4.02 -3.57 0.84
N ILE A 178 -4.47 -4.77 0.48
CA ILE A 178 -4.56 -5.26 -0.90
C ILE A 178 -5.99 -5.68 -1.22
N ASP A 179 -6.53 -5.16 -2.31
CA ASP A 179 -7.90 -5.40 -2.75
C ASP A 179 -7.92 -6.13 -4.10
N LEU A 180 -7.98 -7.47 -4.05
CA LEU A 180 -7.99 -8.33 -5.23
C LEU A 180 -9.27 -8.19 -6.07
N GLU A 181 -10.39 -7.72 -5.50
CA GLU A 181 -11.65 -7.52 -6.24
C GLU A 181 -11.53 -6.41 -7.30
N ARG A 182 -10.49 -5.59 -7.23
CA ARG A 182 -10.15 -4.61 -8.28
C ARG A 182 -9.79 -5.28 -9.61
N ILE A 183 -9.22 -6.49 -9.54
CA ILE A 183 -8.96 -7.31 -10.74
C ILE A 183 -10.29 -7.70 -11.38
N GLN A 184 -11.26 -8.17 -10.58
CA GLN A 184 -12.58 -8.54 -11.09
C GLN A 184 -13.28 -7.33 -11.73
N SER A 185 -13.19 -6.16 -11.10
CA SER A 185 -13.76 -4.91 -11.63
C SER A 185 -13.20 -4.55 -13.02
N LYS A 186 -11.91 -4.82 -13.27
CA LYS A 186 -11.29 -4.59 -14.60
C LYS A 186 -11.69 -5.65 -15.62
N ILE A 187 -11.76 -6.92 -15.21
CA ILE A 187 -12.25 -8.02 -16.07
C ILE A 187 -13.67 -7.71 -16.57
N ASP A 188 -14.56 -7.31 -15.66
CA ASP A 188 -15.96 -6.99 -15.99
C ASP A 188 -16.07 -5.76 -16.90
N HIS A 189 -15.21 -4.75 -16.71
CA HIS A 189 -15.23 -3.52 -17.49
C HIS A 189 -14.85 -3.74 -18.97
N TYR A 190 -13.85 -4.58 -19.24
CA TYR A 190 -13.29 -4.74 -20.59
C TYR A 190 -13.81 -5.96 -21.36
N ALA A 191 -14.99 -6.48 -21.03
CA ALA A 191 -15.55 -7.70 -21.63
C ALA A 191 -15.65 -7.74 -23.18
N LYS A 192 -15.48 -6.62 -23.90
CA LYS A 192 -15.58 -6.53 -25.37
C LYS A 192 -14.25 -6.58 -26.15
N GLY A 193 -13.10 -6.59 -25.48
CA GLY A 193 -11.79 -6.80 -26.12
C GLY A 193 -11.30 -5.60 -26.94
N TRP A 194 -10.01 -5.61 -27.32
CA TRP A 194 -9.37 -4.50 -28.03
C TRP A 194 -8.81 -4.89 -29.40
N GLY A 195 -9.12 -6.08 -29.91
CA GLY A 195 -8.61 -6.58 -31.21
C GLY A 195 -7.14 -6.99 -31.21
N THR A 196 -6.49 -7.07 -30.04
CA THR A 196 -5.13 -7.57 -29.84
C THR A 196 -5.07 -8.53 -28.64
N ARG A 197 -3.93 -9.19 -28.40
CA ARG A 197 -3.71 -9.98 -27.19
C ARG A 197 -3.78 -9.05 -25.98
N ALA A 198 -4.71 -9.34 -25.07
CA ALA A 198 -4.89 -8.56 -23.84
C ALA A 198 -4.34 -9.33 -22.64
N GLU A 199 -3.59 -8.66 -21.79
CA GLU A 199 -3.11 -9.14 -20.51
C GLU A 199 -3.48 -8.13 -19.41
N LEU A 200 -3.68 -8.62 -18.19
CA LEU A 200 -3.96 -7.78 -17.03
C LEU A 200 -2.74 -7.79 -16.11
N LEU A 201 -2.20 -6.60 -15.83
CA LEU A 201 -1.12 -6.39 -14.88
C LEU A 201 -1.66 -5.74 -13.61
N ALA A 202 -1.90 -6.56 -12.60
CA ALA A 202 -2.15 -6.08 -11.26
C ALA A 202 -0.83 -5.78 -10.54
N TYR A 203 -0.79 -4.71 -9.76
CA TYR A 203 0.41 -4.34 -9.00
C TYR A 203 0.11 -3.84 -7.60
N ALA A 204 1.03 -4.11 -6.67
CA ALA A 204 1.03 -3.60 -5.31
C ALA A 204 2.33 -2.83 -5.04
N ARG A 205 2.21 -1.61 -4.51
CA ARG A 205 3.37 -0.76 -4.19
C ARG A 205 4.10 -1.25 -2.96
N TRP A 206 3.35 -1.67 -1.95
CA TRP A 206 3.88 -2.05 -0.66
C TRP A 206 3.60 -3.53 -0.40
N GLY A 207 4.64 -4.35 -0.55
CA GLY A 207 4.81 -5.73 -0.11
C GLY A 207 3.55 -6.54 0.15
N MET A 208 3.38 -7.65 -0.59
CA MET A 208 2.68 -8.82 -0.07
C MET A 208 3.64 -9.53 0.89
N PRO A 209 3.58 -9.33 2.22
CA PRO A 209 4.72 -9.64 3.07
C PRO A 209 4.88 -11.15 3.34
N PHE A 210 3.99 -12.01 2.82
CA PHE A 210 3.91 -13.41 3.27
C PHE A 210 3.71 -14.41 2.13
N SER A 211 4.38 -15.57 2.22
CA SER A 211 4.33 -16.67 1.23
C SER A 211 2.92 -17.18 0.94
N ASP A 212 2.05 -17.19 1.95
CA ASP A 212 0.68 -17.68 1.83
C ASP A 212 -0.16 -16.76 0.93
N GLN A 213 0.17 -15.48 0.90
CA GLN A 213 -0.51 -14.50 0.04
C GLN A 213 -0.17 -14.68 -1.43
N ALA A 214 1.05 -15.12 -1.75
CA ALA A 214 1.41 -15.43 -3.12
C ALA A 214 0.59 -16.61 -3.65
N HIS A 215 0.41 -17.64 -2.82
CA HIS A 215 -0.42 -18.79 -3.16
C HIS A 215 -1.90 -18.41 -3.34
N GLU A 216 -2.46 -17.61 -2.44
CA GLU A 216 -3.84 -17.12 -2.57
C GLU A 216 -4.04 -16.22 -3.78
N ALA A 217 -3.08 -15.34 -4.08
CA ALA A 217 -3.08 -14.51 -5.27
C ALA A 217 -3.08 -15.35 -6.55
N GLU A 218 -2.29 -16.42 -6.58
CA GLU A 218 -2.26 -17.38 -7.69
C GLU A 218 -3.59 -18.11 -7.86
N LEU A 219 -4.18 -18.63 -6.77
CA LEU A 219 -5.51 -19.25 -6.80
C LEU A 219 -6.59 -18.26 -7.25
N PHE A 220 -6.51 -17.01 -6.79
CA PHE A 220 -7.43 -15.95 -7.18
C PHE A 220 -7.38 -15.66 -8.68
N LEU A 221 -6.18 -15.58 -9.26
CA LEU A 221 -6.01 -15.42 -10.71
C LEU A 221 -6.48 -16.68 -11.45
N ALA A 222 -6.05 -17.88 -11.03
CA ALA A 222 -6.38 -19.13 -11.71
C ALA A 222 -7.88 -19.42 -11.79
N THR A 223 -8.69 -18.89 -10.86
CA THR A 223 -10.16 -19.01 -10.90
C THR A 223 -10.84 -18.03 -11.86
N ARG A 224 -10.11 -17.03 -12.38
CA ARG A 224 -10.62 -15.92 -13.19
C ARG A 224 -10.01 -15.83 -14.57
N PHE A 225 -8.86 -16.42 -14.80
CA PHE A 225 -8.21 -16.47 -16.09
C PHE A 225 -8.26 -17.90 -16.66
N PRO A 226 -8.49 -18.06 -17.98
CA PRO A 226 -8.60 -17.03 -19.01
C PRO A 226 -10.03 -16.48 -19.20
N SER A 227 -10.90 -16.49 -18.18
CA SER A 227 -12.29 -16.05 -18.37
C SER A 227 -12.37 -14.56 -18.74
N GLY A 228 -12.98 -14.25 -19.89
CA GLY A 228 -13.08 -12.90 -20.43
C GLY A 228 -12.12 -12.64 -21.60
N ILE A 229 -11.65 -11.40 -21.72
CA ILE A 229 -10.81 -10.95 -22.86
C ILE A 229 -9.31 -11.12 -22.62
N PHE A 230 -8.92 -11.22 -21.35
CA PHE A 230 -7.53 -11.28 -20.94
C PHE A 230 -7.03 -12.71 -21.01
N GLN A 231 -5.91 -12.91 -21.72
CA GLN A 231 -5.27 -14.22 -21.92
C GLN A 231 -4.22 -14.56 -20.86
N ARG A 232 -4.01 -13.64 -19.92
CA ARG A 232 -3.10 -13.81 -18.79
C ARG A 232 -3.35 -12.73 -17.75
N GLY A 233 -3.28 -13.11 -16.48
CA GLY A 233 -3.24 -12.21 -15.33
C GLY A 233 -1.88 -12.29 -14.64
N TRP A 234 -1.35 -11.13 -14.27
CA TRP A 234 -0.10 -10.99 -13.52
C TRP A 234 -0.36 -10.20 -12.24
N ILE A 235 0.35 -10.55 -11.16
CA ILE A 235 0.45 -9.74 -9.96
C ILE A 235 1.93 -9.41 -9.71
N TYR A 236 2.28 -8.13 -9.73
CA TYR A 236 3.62 -7.62 -9.56
C TYR A 236 3.76 -6.80 -8.27
N GLU A 237 4.80 -7.05 -7.49
CA GLU A 237 5.07 -6.30 -6.25
C GLU A 237 6.32 -5.43 -6.42
N LEU A 238 6.15 -4.12 -6.23
CA LEU A 238 7.15 -3.12 -6.62
C LEU A 238 8.38 -3.08 -5.70
N THR A 239 8.21 -3.35 -4.39
CA THR A 239 9.31 -3.22 -3.41
C THR A 239 10.35 -4.32 -3.61
N SER A 240 9.91 -5.57 -3.74
CA SER A 240 10.76 -6.73 -4.01
C SER A 240 11.07 -6.90 -5.50
N ARG A 241 10.35 -6.19 -6.38
CA ARG A 241 10.43 -6.30 -7.85
C ARG A 241 10.20 -7.72 -8.35
N ARG A 242 9.20 -8.39 -7.79
CA ARG A 242 8.88 -9.78 -8.13
C ARG A 242 7.49 -9.90 -8.72
N VAL A 243 7.36 -10.78 -9.71
CA VAL A 243 6.08 -11.35 -10.07
C VAL A 243 5.68 -12.32 -8.97
N VAL A 244 4.61 -12.00 -8.26
CA VAL A 244 4.09 -12.77 -7.12
C VAL A 244 3.20 -13.91 -7.60
N ALA A 245 2.39 -13.66 -8.62
CA ALA A 245 1.52 -14.66 -9.22
C ALA A 245 1.33 -14.40 -10.72
N CYS A 246 1.10 -15.48 -11.47
CA CYS A 246 0.78 -15.46 -12.89
C CYS A 246 -0.18 -16.59 -13.21
N ALA A 247 -1.28 -16.31 -13.91
CA ALA A 247 -2.17 -17.34 -14.44
C ALA A 247 -2.53 -17.05 -15.91
N PRO A 248 -2.63 -18.07 -16.77
CA PRO A 248 -3.15 -17.93 -18.13
C PRO A 248 -4.63 -17.58 -18.12
#